data_AF-A0A1H7CXB2-F1
#
_entry.id   AF-A0A1H7CXB2-F1
#
_cell.length_a   1.000
_cell.length_b   1.000
_cell.length_c   1.000
_cell.angle_alpha   90.00
_cell.angle_beta   90.00
_cell.angle_gamma   90.00
#
_symmetry.space_group_name_H-M   'P 1'
#
loop_
_entity.id
_entity.type
_entity.pdbx_description
1 polymer ?
#
loop_
_entity_poly.entity_id
_entity_poly.type
_entity_poly.pdbx_seq_one_letter_code
_entity_poly.pdbx_strand_id
1 'polypeptide(L)'
;ALKLEGAFSALRRFDFAGAQDAFADLAAGPLELPGRGEAVQTLAEIAHALWQLDARDFAQAAENLAALKLHVPPLAPLRTLIEQGAGHDADALIWLTWGRFDRARSQDRVADALIWAVILHELMVFKLLEAHGAVPGRKGRVRAADLPSGLAEKLRREVPELFQGSELKLMGAKEWLIFLRAPSVMGEAAAPLDVRSNASLERVRTARNQVVHQGVTPELEQLDEAQDLLLTLLRGYPFQAPWASAWAQRPDDAPISAASLTRLTDDLREWVG
;
A
#
# COMPACT_ATOMS: atom_id res chain seq x y z
N ALA A 1 28.33 13.78 14.52
CA ALA A 1 27.29 12.94 15.16
C ALA A 1 25.90 13.56 14.99
N LEU A 2 25.54 14.63 15.72
CA LEU A 2 24.17 15.19 15.81
C LEU A 2 23.42 15.46 14.49
N LYS A 3 24.09 15.89 13.40
CA LYS A 3 23.39 16.20 12.15
C LYS A 3 22.93 14.97 11.36
N LEU A 4 23.74 13.89 11.34
CA LEU A 4 23.33 12.62 10.73
C LEU A 4 22.18 11.98 11.50
N GLU A 5 22.12 12.17 12.82
CA GLU A 5 21.02 11.67 13.64
C GLU A 5 19.68 12.30 13.22
N GLY A 6 19.67 13.58 12.85
CA GLY A 6 18.48 14.24 12.30
C GLY A 6 17.99 13.61 11.00
N ALA A 7 18.88 13.34 10.05
CA ALA A 7 18.54 12.72 8.76
C ALA A 7 18.05 11.27 8.93
N PHE A 8 18.75 10.45 9.73
CA PHE A 8 18.28 9.10 10.08
C PHE A 8 16.98 9.11 10.89
N SER A 9 16.75 10.14 11.71
CA SER A 9 15.48 10.33 12.42
C SER A 9 14.33 10.62 11.45
N ALA A 10 14.55 11.44 10.41
CA ALA A 10 13.58 11.65 9.34
C ALA A 10 13.29 10.33 8.59
N LEU A 11 14.32 9.56 8.25
CA LEU A 11 14.16 8.26 7.59
C LEU A 11 13.38 7.25 8.44
N ARG A 12 13.66 7.20 9.76
CA ARG A 12 12.91 6.37 10.73
C ARG A 12 11.45 6.83 10.89
N ARG A 13 11.19 8.13 10.68
CA ARG A 13 9.83 8.67 10.58
C ARG A 13 9.21 8.51 9.19
N PHE A 14 9.86 7.79 8.27
CA PHE A 14 9.40 7.59 6.89
C PHE A 14 9.17 8.91 6.13
N ASP A 15 9.83 9.99 6.59
CA ASP A 15 9.89 11.27 5.91
C ASP A 15 11.04 11.21 4.90
N PHE A 16 10.78 10.51 3.79
CA PHE A 16 11.81 10.23 2.79
C PHE A 16 12.30 11.49 2.08
N ALA A 17 11.41 12.45 1.83
CA ALA A 17 11.78 13.75 1.25
C ALA A 17 12.63 14.57 2.24
N GLY A 18 12.20 14.68 3.50
CA GLY A 18 12.99 15.39 4.52
C GLY A 18 14.33 14.70 4.81
N ALA A 19 14.39 13.37 4.74
CA ALA A 19 15.64 12.62 4.84
C ALA A 19 16.57 12.88 3.64
N GLN A 20 16.02 12.89 2.42
CA GLN A 20 16.78 13.23 1.21
C GLN A 20 17.42 14.61 1.33
N ASP A 21 16.64 15.64 1.67
CA ASP A 21 17.11 17.01 1.81
C ASP A 21 18.20 17.10 2.88
N ALA A 22 17.95 16.48 4.04
CA ALA A 22 18.91 16.48 5.15
C ALA A 22 20.23 15.78 4.80
N PHE A 23 20.20 14.66 4.06
CA PHE A 23 21.42 13.99 3.60
C PHE A 23 22.15 14.79 2.52
N ALA A 24 21.43 15.39 1.56
CA ALA A 24 22.02 16.22 0.52
C ALA A 24 22.74 17.45 1.10
N ASP A 25 22.11 18.13 2.05
CA ASP A 25 22.72 19.26 2.76
C ASP A 25 23.98 18.84 3.53
N LEU A 26 23.99 17.65 4.11
CA LEU A 26 25.16 17.10 4.80
C LEU A 26 26.28 16.74 3.85
N ALA A 27 25.96 16.18 2.68
CA ALA A 27 26.94 15.82 1.65
C ALA A 27 27.60 17.07 1.03
N ALA A 28 26.87 18.18 0.92
CA ALA A 28 27.37 19.46 0.40
C ALA A 28 28.24 20.24 1.41
N GLY A 29 28.14 19.91 2.71
CA GLY A 29 28.91 20.55 3.77
C GLY A 29 30.36 20.04 3.89
N PRO A 30 31.22 20.76 4.66
CA PRO A 30 32.57 20.28 4.96
C PRO A 30 32.48 19.04 5.87
N LEU A 31 32.66 17.85 5.28
CA LEU A 31 32.75 16.60 6.01
C LEU A 31 34.21 16.29 6.35
N GLU A 32 34.47 15.92 7.60
CA GLU A 32 35.84 15.75 8.15
C GLU A 32 36.66 14.62 7.51
N LEU A 33 36.07 13.81 6.61
CA LEU A 33 36.73 12.65 6.01
C LEU A 33 36.46 12.54 4.49
N PRO A 34 37.50 12.29 3.66
CA PRO A 34 37.34 11.91 2.26
C PRO A 34 36.51 10.62 2.15
N GLY A 35 35.51 10.58 1.26
CA GLY A 35 34.61 9.43 1.06
C GLY A 35 33.32 9.47 1.90
N ARG A 36 33.30 10.19 3.02
CA ARG A 36 32.07 10.36 3.83
C ARG A 36 31.01 11.17 3.07
N GLY A 37 31.42 12.12 2.24
CA GLY A 37 30.50 12.88 1.38
C GLY A 37 29.83 12.02 0.32
N GLU A 38 30.54 11.06 -0.27
CA GLU A 38 29.96 10.16 -1.26
C GLU A 38 28.97 9.17 -0.61
N ALA A 39 29.33 8.61 0.55
CA ALA A 39 28.44 7.72 1.27
C ALA A 39 27.16 8.44 1.75
N VAL A 40 27.28 9.67 2.26
CA VAL A 40 26.12 10.49 2.67
C VAL A 40 25.28 10.91 1.45
N GLN A 41 25.91 11.21 0.31
CA GLN A 41 25.18 11.46 -0.94
C GLN A 41 24.40 10.21 -1.40
N THR A 42 24.99 9.02 -1.28
CA THR A 42 24.28 7.76 -1.55
C THR A 42 23.09 7.57 -0.61
N LEU A 43 23.15 8.01 0.66
CA LEU A 43 21.97 8.00 1.54
C LEU A 43 20.86 8.94 1.05
N ALA A 44 21.21 10.11 0.49
CA ALA A 44 20.24 11.01 -0.13
C ALA A 44 19.56 10.36 -1.35
N GLU A 45 20.33 9.67 -2.19
CA GLU A 45 19.84 8.94 -3.36
C GLU A 45 18.92 7.77 -2.95
N ILE A 46 19.25 7.05 -1.88
CA ILE A 46 18.40 6.00 -1.30
C ILE A 46 17.09 6.58 -0.77
N ALA A 47 17.15 7.68 -0.01
CA ALA A 47 15.96 8.35 0.50
C ALA A 47 15.06 8.83 -0.66
N HIS A 48 15.66 9.35 -1.73
CA HIS A 48 14.94 9.71 -2.95
C HIS A 48 14.26 8.50 -3.62
N ALA A 49 14.95 7.36 -3.74
CA ALA A 49 14.35 6.13 -4.28
C ALA A 49 13.18 5.61 -3.41
N LEU A 50 13.30 5.69 -2.09
CA LEU A 50 12.21 5.35 -1.16
C LEU A 50 11.03 6.32 -1.29
N TRP A 51 11.29 7.61 -1.53
CA TRP A 51 10.25 8.59 -1.82
C TRP A 51 9.50 8.28 -3.12
N GLN A 52 10.22 7.93 -4.20
CA GLN A 52 9.59 7.51 -5.46
C GLN A 52 8.73 6.25 -5.28
N LEU A 53 9.25 5.28 -4.54
CA LEU A 53 8.50 4.07 -4.22
C LEU A 53 7.24 4.40 -3.40
N ASP A 54 7.34 5.32 -2.43
CA ASP A 54 6.16 5.80 -1.70
C ASP A 54 5.17 6.52 -2.61
N ALA A 55 5.65 7.30 -3.59
CA ALA A 55 4.86 7.93 -4.64
C ALA A 55 4.29 6.93 -5.68
N ARG A 56 4.60 5.63 -5.53
CA ARG A 56 4.18 4.52 -6.41
C ARG A 56 4.84 4.57 -7.80
N ASP A 57 5.98 5.24 -7.91
CA ASP A 57 6.80 5.25 -9.12
C ASP A 57 7.88 4.16 -9.03
N PHE A 58 7.49 2.93 -9.35
CA PHE A 58 8.39 1.77 -9.34
C PHE A 58 9.52 1.90 -10.36
N ALA A 59 9.22 2.47 -11.53
CA ALA A 59 10.20 2.62 -12.61
C ALA A 59 11.30 3.59 -12.19
N GLN A 60 10.93 4.75 -11.64
CA GLN A 60 11.91 5.73 -11.17
C GLN A 60 12.67 5.23 -9.94
N ALA A 61 12.00 4.54 -9.01
CA ALA A 61 12.68 3.90 -7.88
C ALA A 61 13.73 2.87 -8.33
N ALA A 62 13.40 2.06 -9.34
CA ALA A 62 14.33 1.09 -9.94
C ALA A 62 15.56 1.77 -10.55
N GLU A 63 15.33 2.80 -11.37
CA GLU A 63 16.40 3.55 -12.01
C GLU A 63 17.33 4.18 -10.97
N ASN A 64 16.77 4.81 -9.94
CA ASN A 64 17.54 5.44 -8.86
C ASN A 64 18.39 4.42 -8.08
N LEU A 65 17.84 3.25 -7.75
CA LEU A 65 18.60 2.21 -7.04
C LEU A 65 19.67 1.53 -7.89
N ALA A 66 19.47 1.46 -9.20
CA ALA A 66 20.45 0.94 -10.16
C ALA A 66 21.59 1.94 -10.43
N ALA A 67 21.31 3.24 -10.33
CA ALA A 67 22.28 4.32 -10.55
C ALA A 67 23.21 4.59 -9.35
N LEU A 68 22.99 3.93 -8.20
CA LEU A 68 23.83 4.11 -7.01
C LEU A 68 25.29 3.76 -7.32
N LYS A 69 26.20 4.71 -7.04
CA LYS A 69 27.64 4.54 -7.26
C LYS A 69 28.26 3.51 -6.32
N LEU A 70 27.77 3.44 -5.09
CA LEU A 70 28.27 2.56 -4.05
C LEU A 70 27.39 1.31 -3.95
N HIS A 71 28.04 0.17 -3.68
CA HIS A 71 27.32 -1.03 -3.31
C HIS A 71 26.81 -0.91 -1.87
N VAL A 72 25.49 -1.00 -1.71
CA VAL A 72 24.79 -0.92 -0.41
C VAL A 72 24.05 -2.24 -0.17
N PRO A 73 24.67 -3.22 0.53
CA PRO A 73 24.06 -4.53 0.78
C PRO A 73 22.67 -4.50 1.43
N PRO A 74 22.37 -3.59 2.41
CA PRO A 74 21.06 -3.52 3.04
C PRO A 74 19.87 -3.31 2.08
N LEU A 75 20.11 -2.83 0.85
CA LEU A 75 19.06 -2.60 -0.15
C LEU A 75 18.60 -3.87 -0.87
N ALA A 76 19.21 -5.03 -0.63
CA ALA A 76 18.88 -6.26 -1.35
C ALA A 76 17.37 -6.60 -1.32
N PRO A 77 16.67 -6.57 -0.16
CA PRO A 77 15.22 -6.84 -0.14
C PRO A 77 14.39 -5.83 -0.95
N LEU A 78 14.79 -4.55 -0.96
CA LEU A 78 14.09 -3.50 -1.70
C LEU A 78 14.28 -3.65 -3.21
N ARG A 79 15.50 -4.01 -3.65
CA ARG A 79 15.79 -4.33 -5.05
C ARG A 79 14.97 -5.51 -5.53
N THR A 80 14.87 -6.57 -4.72
CA THR A 80 14.02 -7.73 -5.03
C THR A 80 12.54 -7.34 -5.18
N LEU A 81 12.01 -6.49 -4.28
CA LEU A 81 10.63 -5.98 -4.42
C LEU A 81 10.45 -5.22 -5.74
N ILE A 82 11.39 -4.36 -6.12
CA ILE A 82 11.28 -3.54 -7.32
C ILE A 82 11.35 -4.41 -8.59
N GLU A 83 12.31 -5.33 -8.64
CA GLU A 83 12.48 -6.27 -9.75
C GLU A 83 11.25 -7.17 -9.93
N GLN A 84 10.72 -7.71 -8.83
CA GLN A 84 9.56 -8.62 -8.88
C GLN A 84 8.23 -7.88 -8.99
N GLY A 85 8.16 -6.63 -8.53
CA GLY A 85 6.96 -5.80 -8.52
C GLY A 85 6.55 -5.33 -9.91
N ALA A 86 7.50 -5.12 -10.83
CA ALA A 86 7.25 -4.66 -12.20
C ALA A 86 6.36 -5.60 -13.04
N GLY A 87 6.21 -6.87 -12.63
CA GLY A 87 5.31 -7.83 -13.27
C GLY A 87 3.94 -7.96 -12.61
N HIS A 88 3.71 -7.30 -11.46
CA HIS A 88 2.56 -7.51 -10.59
C HIS A 88 2.05 -6.18 -9.98
N ASP A 89 1.77 -5.19 -10.83
CA ASP A 89 1.39 -3.83 -10.41
C ASP A 89 0.26 -3.77 -9.38
N ALA A 90 -0.75 -4.62 -9.49
CA ALA A 90 -1.87 -4.66 -8.54
C ALA A 90 -1.42 -5.09 -7.14
N ASP A 91 -0.64 -6.17 -7.05
CA ASP A 91 -0.13 -6.68 -5.78
C ASP A 91 0.85 -5.69 -5.15
N ALA A 92 1.71 -5.10 -5.97
CA ALA A 92 2.66 -4.08 -5.57
C ALA A 92 1.95 -2.83 -5.01
N LEU A 93 0.90 -2.36 -5.69
CA LEU A 93 0.10 -1.22 -5.25
C LEU A 93 -0.64 -1.49 -3.92
N ILE A 94 -1.13 -2.70 -3.71
CA ILE A 94 -1.75 -3.14 -2.44
C ILE A 94 -0.72 -3.08 -1.32
N TRP A 95 0.47 -3.66 -1.51
CA TRP A 95 1.51 -3.67 -0.50
C TRP A 95 2.08 -2.28 -0.20
N LEU A 96 2.26 -1.41 -1.20
CA LEU A 96 2.64 -0.02 -0.96
C LEU A 96 1.60 0.75 -0.15
N THR A 97 0.32 0.51 -0.43
CA THR A 97 -0.78 1.15 0.31
C THR A 97 -0.86 0.62 1.74
N TRP A 98 -0.65 -0.67 1.94
CA TRP A 98 -0.51 -1.24 3.29
C TRP A 98 0.71 -0.69 4.04
N GLY A 99 1.85 -0.52 3.38
CA GLY A 99 3.03 0.10 3.99
C GLY A 99 2.76 1.50 4.52
N ARG A 100 1.95 2.31 3.82
CA ARG A 100 1.51 3.63 4.32
C ARG A 100 0.65 3.52 5.58
N PHE A 101 -0.28 2.56 5.61
CA PHE A 101 -1.05 2.27 6.82
C PHE A 101 -0.15 1.86 7.98
N ASP A 102 0.71 0.86 7.79
CA ASP A 102 1.54 0.30 8.87
C ASP A 102 2.52 1.32 9.44
N ARG A 103 3.07 2.18 8.57
CA ARG A 103 3.97 3.28 8.96
C ARG A 103 3.25 4.43 9.67
N ALA A 104 2.03 4.77 9.28
CA ALA A 104 1.22 5.73 10.02
C ALA A 104 0.85 5.16 11.40
N ARG A 105 0.50 3.87 11.45
CA ARG A 105 0.17 3.14 12.68
C ARG A 105 1.35 3.10 13.65
N SER A 106 2.54 2.74 13.20
CA SER A 106 3.74 2.67 14.05
C SER A 106 4.20 4.01 14.61
N GLN A 107 3.62 5.12 14.13
CA GLN A 107 3.86 6.48 14.59
C GLN A 107 2.67 7.08 15.36
N ASP A 108 1.67 6.26 15.69
CA ASP A 108 0.42 6.69 16.34
C ASP A 108 -0.31 7.80 15.57
N ARG A 109 -0.13 7.87 14.25
CA ARG A 109 -0.85 8.81 13.36
C ARG A 109 -2.23 8.25 13.01
N VAL A 110 -3.10 8.19 14.03
CA VAL A 110 -4.42 7.53 13.96
C VAL A 110 -5.24 7.97 12.75
N ALA A 111 -5.36 9.29 12.55
CA ALA A 111 -6.13 9.87 11.44
C ALA A 111 -5.62 9.38 10.07
N ASP A 112 -4.31 9.41 9.86
CA ASP A 112 -3.70 8.99 8.59
C ASP A 112 -3.82 7.48 8.39
N ALA A 113 -3.61 6.69 9.44
CA ALA A 113 -3.74 5.25 9.38
C ALA A 113 -5.18 4.84 9.01
N LEU A 114 -6.21 5.46 9.62
CA LEU A 114 -7.60 5.17 9.27
C LEU A 114 -7.95 5.55 7.81
N ILE A 115 -7.39 6.65 7.31
CA ILE A 115 -7.50 7.01 5.89
C ILE A 115 -6.89 5.91 5.01
N TRP A 116 -5.66 5.49 5.29
CA TRP A 116 -4.98 4.45 4.51
C TRP A 116 -5.64 3.07 4.63
N ALA A 117 -6.21 2.73 5.78
CA ALA A 117 -6.96 1.49 5.98
C ALA A 117 -8.17 1.42 5.04
N VAL A 118 -8.96 2.50 4.95
CA VAL A 118 -10.12 2.53 4.06
C VAL A 118 -9.69 2.57 2.59
N ILE A 119 -8.65 3.34 2.25
CA ILE A 119 -8.09 3.35 0.88
C ILE A 119 -7.61 1.95 0.48
N LEU A 120 -6.94 1.22 1.38
CA LEU A 120 -6.47 -0.14 1.11
C LEU A 120 -7.65 -1.09 0.86
N HIS A 121 -8.69 -1.05 1.69
CA HIS A 121 -9.90 -1.86 1.47
C HIS A 121 -10.55 -1.56 0.12
N GLU A 122 -10.78 -0.28 -0.19
CA GLU A 122 -11.39 0.13 -1.46
C GLU A 122 -10.53 -0.27 -2.66
N LEU A 123 -9.21 -0.12 -2.55
CA LEU A 123 -8.25 -0.55 -3.57
C LEU A 123 -8.32 -2.06 -3.81
N MET A 124 -8.31 -2.88 -2.76
CA MET A 124 -8.38 -4.34 -2.88
C MET A 124 -9.69 -4.77 -3.56
N VAL A 125 -10.82 -4.20 -3.15
CA VAL A 125 -12.12 -4.46 -3.79
C VAL A 125 -12.08 -4.05 -5.27
N PHE A 126 -11.54 -2.87 -5.57
CA PHE A 126 -11.47 -2.37 -6.94
C PHE A 126 -10.55 -3.22 -7.83
N LYS A 127 -9.40 -3.68 -7.33
CA LYS A 127 -8.50 -4.58 -8.07
C LYS A 127 -9.13 -5.94 -8.36
N LEU A 128 -10.00 -6.43 -7.48
CA LEU A 128 -10.80 -7.63 -7.76
C LEU A 128 -11.84 -7.38 -8.85
N LEU A 129 -12.49 -6.21 -8.88
CA LEU A 129 -13.39 -5.87 -9.99
C LEU A 129 -12.64 -5.83 -11.33
N GLU A 130 -11.45 -5.22 -11.37
CA GLU A 130 -10.60 -5.19 -12.55
C GLU A 130 -10.26 -6.61 -13.02
N ALA A 131 -9.86 -7.49 -12.11
CA ALA A 131 -9.53 -8.89 -12.42
C ALA A 131 -10.71 -9.67 -13.05
N HIS A 132 -11.95 -9.25 -12.78
CA HIS A 132 -13.16 -9.83 -13.34
C HIS A 132 -13.77 -9.01 -14.49
N GLY A 133 -13.05 -8.03 -15.03
CA GLY A 133 -13.50 -7.20 -16.16
C GLY A 133 -14.65 -6.25 -15.81
N ALA A 134 -14.91 -6.02 -14.53
CA ALA A 134 -16.05 -5.24 -14.04
C ALA A 134 -15.66 -3.82 -13.62
N VAL A 135 -14.87 -3.12 -14.45
CA VAL A 135 -14.39 -1.77 -14.16
C VAL A 135 -15.51 -0.75 -14.40
N PRO A 136 -16.07 -0.11 -13.36
CA PRO A 136 -17.13 0.87 -13.55
C PRO A 136 -16.62 2.10 -14.33
N GLY A 137 -17.32 2.47 -15.41
CA GLY A 137 -17.05 3.73 -16.10
C GLY A 137 -17.46 4.97 -15.27
N ARG A 138 -17.33 6.18 -15.83
CA ARG A 138 -17.62 7.46 -15.14
C ARG A 138 -19.01 7.58 -14.47
N LYS A 139 -19.97 6.75 -14.86
CA LYS A 139 -21.34 6.72 -14.29
C LYS A 139 -21.60 5.50 -13.41
N GLY A 140 -20.58 4.75 -12.99
CA GLY A 140 -20.76 3.53 -12.21
C GLY A 140 -21.44 2.41 -13.00
N ARG A 141 -21.21 2.34 -14.32
CA ARG A 141 -21.86 1.37 -15.21
C ARG A 141 -20.84 0.52 -15.95
N VAL A 142 -21.16 -0.75 -16.12
CA VAL A 142 -20.42 -1.71 -16.95
C VAL A 142 -21.39 -2.31 -17.96
N ARG A 143 -21.05 -2.32 -19.25
CA ARG A 143 -21.90 -2.96 -20.24
C ARG A 143 -21.72 -4.46 -20.12
N ALA A 144 -22.80 -5.23 -20.27
CA ALA A 144 -22.70 -6.69 -20.26
C ALA A 144 -21.70 -7.25 -21.29
N ALA A 145 -21.51 -6.55 -22.41
CA ALA A 145 -20.55 -6.93 -23.46
C ALA A 145 -19.07 -6.70 -23.07
N ASP A 146 -18.80 -5.89 -22.05
CA ASP A 146 -17.44 -5.63 -21.56
C ASP A 146 -17.01 -6.68 -20.50
N LEU A 147 -17.96 -7.48 -19.99
CA LEU A 147 -17.68 -8.56 -19.05
C LEU A 147 -17.12 -9.81 -19.78
N PRO A 148 -16.36 -10.67 -19.07
CA PRO A 148 -15.99 -11.98 -19.58
C PRO A 148 -17.18 -12.77 -20.14
N SER A 149 -16.93 -13.52 -21.21
CA SER A 149 -17.97 -14.27 -21.93
C SER A 149 -18.79 -15.17 -20.99
N GLY A 150 -20.12 -15.06 -21.06
CA GLY A 150 -21.04 -15.84 -20.24
C GLY A 150 -21.20 -15.37 -18.79
N LEU A 151 -20.42 -14.37 -18.33
CA LEU A 151 -20.52 -13.87 -16.95
C LEU A 151 -21.81 -13.06 -16.76
N ALA A 152 -22.19 -12.22 -17.73
CA ALA A 152 -23.40 -11.41 -17.64
C ALA A 152 -24.67 -12.27 -17.48
N GLU A 153 -24.78 -13.40 -18.18
CA GLU A 153 -25.91 -14.33 -18.08
C GLU A 153 -25.99 -15.02 -16.73
N LYS A 154 -24.84 -15.28 -16.08
CA LYS A 154 -24.79 -15.85 -14.72
C LYS A 154 -25.20 -14.79 -13.70
N LEU A 155 -24.61 -13.60 -13.78
CA LEU A 155 -24.90 -12.50 -12.87
C LEU A 155 -26.37 -12.05 -12.92
N ARG A 156 -27.03 -12.08 -14.09
CA ARG A 156 -28.47 -11.80 -14.19
C ARG A 156 -29.34 -12.77 -13.39
N ARG A 157 -28.86 -13.99 -13.12
CA ARG A 157 -29.55 -14.99 -12.31
C ARG A 157 -29.18 -14.89 -10.84
N GLU A 158 -27.92 -14.62 -10.56
CA GLU A 158 -27.35 -14.61 -9.21
C GLU A 158 -27.61 -13.30 -8.45
N VAL A 159 -27.52 -12.16 -9.14
CA VAL A 159 -27.62 -10.81 -8.58
C VAL A 159 -28.41 -9.87 -9.51
N PRO A 160 -29.68 -10.21 -9.85
CA PRO A 160 -30.49 -9.44 -10.79
C PRO A 160 -30.66 -7.96 -10.40
N GLU A 161 -30.60 -7.64 -9.11
CA GLU A 161 -30.73 -6.27 -8.59
C GLU A 161 -29.62 -5.32 -9.03
N LEU A 162 -28.47 -5.85 -9.48
CA LEU A 162 -27.39 -5.05 -10.03
C LEU A 162 -27.63 -4.64 -11.49
N PHE A 163 -28.62 -5.22 -12.16
CA PHE A 163 -28.89 -4.92 -13.57
C PHE A 163 -29.93 -3.82 -13.75
N GLN A 164 -29.65 -2.91 -14.68
CA GLN A 164 -30.62 -1.98 -15.23
C GLN A 164 -30.66 -2.16 -16.75
N GLY A 165 -31.55 -3.02 -17.22
CA GLY A 165 -31.59 -3.43 -18.63
C GLY A 165 -30.39 -4.30 -18.99
N SER A 166 -29.58 -3.86 -19.97
CA SER A 166 -28.38 -4.56 -20.43
C SER A 166 -27.10 -4.18 -19.68
N GLU A 167 -27.17 -3.23 -18.74
CA GLU A 167 -26.02 -2.69 -18.02
C GLU A 167 -26.00 -3.15 -16.56
N LEU A 168 -24.80 -3.37 -16.04
CA LEU A 168 -24.52 -3.61 -14.63
C LEU A 168 -24.26 -2.26 -13.93
N LYS A 169 -24.95 -2.01 -12.82
CA LYS A 169 -24.86 -0.78 -12.03
C LYS A 169 -23.97 -1.01 -10.80
N LEU A 170 -22.73 -0.55 -10.90
CA LEU A 170 -21.68 -0.61 -9.88
C LEU A 170 -21.35 0.81 -9.37
N MET A 171 -22.31 1.45 -8.70
CA MET A 171 -22.21 2.87 -8.31
C MET A 171 -21.25 3.15 -7.15
N GLY A 172 -20.97 2.16 -6.31
CA GLY A 172 -20.04 2.29 -5.21
C GLY A 172 -19.78 0.98 -4.48
N ALA A 173 -19.09 1.08 -3.35
CA ALA A 173 -18.58 -0.08 -2.61
C ALA A 173 -19.66 -1.13 -2.27
N LYS A 174 -20.91 -0.71 -2.03
CA LYS A 174 -22.02 -1.63 -1.76
C LYS A 174 -22.29 -2.54 -2.96
N GLU A 175 -22.46 -1.96 -4.15
CA GLU A 175 -22.72 -2.70 -5.38
C GLU A 175 -21.50 -3.54 -5.78
N TRP A 176 -20.30 -3.03 -5.57
CA TRP A 176 -19.05 -3.75 -5.82
C TRP A 176 -18.97 -5.05 -5.00
N LEU A 177 -19.33 -4.98 -3.71
CA LEU A 177 -19.35 -6.16 -2.83
C LEU A 177 -20.50 -7.12 -3.14
N ILE A 178 -21.65 -6.63 -3.63
CA ILE A 178 -22.71 -7.53 -4.12
C ILE A 178 -22.21 -8.31 -5.34
N PHE A 179 -21.53 -7.63 -6.27
CA PHE A 179 -20.93 -8.27 -7.44
C PHE A 179 -19.91 -9.34 -7.06
N LEU A 180 -18.96 -9.03 -6.17
CA LEU A 180 -17.91 -9.97 -5.77
C LEU A 180 -18.48 -11.22 -5.06
N ARG A 181 -19.58 -11.09 -4.33
CA ARG A 181 -20.26 -12.21 -3.65
C ARG A 181 -21.05 -13.12 -4.59
N ALA A 182 -21.24 -12.74 -5.86
CA ALA A 182 -21.88 -13.63 -6.82
C ALA A 182 -21.07 -14.95 -6.93
N PRO A 183 -21.70 -16.14 -6.86
CA PRO A 183 -21.01 -17.42 -6.95
C PRO A 183 -20.13 -17.57 -8.19
N SER A 184 -20.52 -16.94 -9.30
CA SER A 184 -19.74 -16.94 -10.54
C SER A 184 -18.49 -16.03 -10.54
N VAL A 185 -18.27 -15.27 -9.48
CA VAL A 185 -17.16 -14.31 -9.32
C VAL A 185 -16.20 -14.80 -8.22
N MET A 186 -16.56 -14.62 -6.94
CA MET A 186 -15.80 -15.15 -5.80
C MET A 186 -16.65 -15.98 -4.82
N GLY A 187 -17.97 -15.78 -4.79
CA GLY A 187 -18.86 -16.46 -3.85
C GLY A 187 -18.47 -16.21 -2.39
N GLU A 188 -18.33 -17.28 -1.60
CA GLU A 188 -17.95 -17.22 -0.18
C GLU A 188 -16.54 -16.65 0.05
N ALA A 189 -15.65 -16.73 -0.95
CA ALA A 189 -14.29 -16.16 -0.84
C ALA A 189 -14.30 -14.62 -0.73
N ALA A 190 -15.41 -13.96 -1.07
CA ALA A 190 -15.57 -12.52 -0.86
C ALA A 190 -15.95 -12.13 0.59
N ALA A 191 -16.27 -13.10 1.46
CA ALA A 191 -16.73 -12.83 2.83
C ALA A 191 -15.80 -11.91 3.65
N PRO A 192 -14.45 -12.02 3.57
CA PRO A 192 -13.56 -11.11 4.28
C PRO A 192 -13.76 -9.64 3.90
N LEU A 193 -14.14 -9.35 2.65
CA LEU A 193 -14.23 -8.00 2.08
C LEU A 193 -15.53 -7.26 2.43
N ASP A 194 -16.55 -7.96 2.95
CA ASP A 194 -17.90 -7.42 3.11
C ASP A 194 -18.13 -6.72 4.46
N VAL A 195 -18.65 -5.49 4.39
CA VAL A 195 -18.97 -4.60 5.51
C VAL A 195 -20.17 -5.13 6.30
N ARG A 196 -21.16 -5.75 5.64
CA ARG A 196 -22.41 -6.19 6.30
C ARG A 196 -22.20 -7.37 7.24
N SER A 197 -21.16 -8.15 7.00
CA SER A 197 -20.72 -9.25 7.88
C SER A 197 -19.59 -8.83 8.82
N ASN A 198 -19.07 -7.60 8.71
CA ASN A 198 -17.86 -7.17 9.40
C ASN A 198 -18.08 -5.82 10.11
N ALA A 199 -18.54 -5.90 11.36
CA ALA A 199 -18.76 -4.73 12.22
C ALA A 199 -17.48 -3.88 12.43
N SER A 200 -16.29 -4.47 12.33
CA SER A 200 -15.03 -3.74 12.42
C SER A 200 -14.81 -2.84 11.20
N LEU A 201 -15.12 -3.30 9.98
CA LEU A 201 -14.99 -2.47 8.77
C LEU A 201 -15.96 -1.28 8.77
N GLU A 202 -17.19 -1.45 9.28
CA GLU A 202 -18.14 -0.33 9.42
C GLU A 202 -17.65 0.73 10.41
N ARG A 203 -17.09 0.30 11.55
CA ARG A 203 -16.52 1.19 12.56
C ARG A 203 -15.30 1.94 12.04
N VAL A 204 -14.37 1.25 11.37
CA VAL A 204 -13.19 1.89 10.74
C VAL A 204 -13.61 2.94 9.70
N ARG A 205 -14.63 2.64 8.87
CA ARG A 205 -15.17 3.62 7.91
C ARG A 205 -15.82 4.82 8.59
N THR A 206 -16.58 4.58 9.66
CA THR A 206 -17.22 5.64 10.45
C THR A 206 -16.17 6.56 11.06
N ALA A 207 -15.13 6.00 11.68
CA ALA A 207 -14.00 6.73 12.23
C ALA A 207 -13.25 7.53 11.15
N ARG A 208 -12.99 6.93 9.97
CA ARG A 208 -12.40 7.65 8.83
C ARG A 208 -13.26 8.84 8.39
N ASN A 209 -14.58 8.67 8.33
CA ASN A 209 -15.49 9.76 7.93
C ASN A 209 -15.48 10.92 8.95
N GLN A 210 -15.34 10.62 10.24
CA GLN A 210 -15.15 11.65 11.28
C GLN A 210 -13.85 12.42 11.08
N VAL A 211 -12.75 11.74 10.73
CA VAL A 211 -11.48 12.41 10.38
C VAL A 211 -11.67 13.33 9.18
N VAL A 212 -12.13 12.77 8.05
CA VAL A 212 -12.12 13.46 6.74
C VAL A 212 -13.14 14.59 6.68
N HIS A 213 -14.34 14.41 7.27
CA HIS A 213 -15.43 15.36 7.12
C HIS A 213 -15.67 16.23 8.35
N GLN A 214 -15.17 15.83 9.52
CA GLN A 214 -15.44 16.52 10.79
C GLN A 214 -14.16 16.98 11.49
N GLY A 215 -12.97 16.57 11.02
CA GLY A 215 -11.70 16.93 11.63
C GLY A 215 -11.50 16.36 13.04
N VAL A 216 -12.23 15.30 13.39
CA VAL A 216 -12.19 14.68 14.72
C VAL A 216 -11.07 13.65 14.77
N THR A 217 -10.27 13.68 15.84
CA THR A 217 -9.25 12.66 16.11
C THR A 217 -9.91 11.43 16.75
N PRO A 218 -9.88 10.27 16.10
CA PRO A 218 -10.52 9.07 16.62
C PRO A 218 -9.64 8.36 17.67
N GLU A 219 -10.21 7.38 18.37
CA GLU A 219 -9.53 6.69 19.48
C GLU A 219 -8.55 5.61 19.00
N LEU A 220 -7.52 5.31 19.81
CA LEU A 220 -6.50 4.31 19.49
C LEU A 220 -7.06 2.90 19.30
N GLU A 221 -8.13 2.53 20.01
CA GLU A 221 -8.78 1.20 19.86
C GLU A 221 -9.24 0.96 18.41
N GLN A 222 -9.62 2.01 17.70
CA GLN A 222 -10.05 1.91 16.30
C GLN A 222 -8.88 1.61 15.35
N LEU A 223 -7.64 1.90 15.77
CA LEU A 223 -6.44 1.60 15.03
C LEU A 223 -6.08 0.11 15.10
N ASP A 224 -6.21 -0.49 16.28
CA ASP A 224 -6.03 -1.94 16.46
C ASP A 224 -7.09 -2.72 15.68
N GLU A 225 -8.36 -2.27 15.74
CA GLU A 225 -9.43 -2.85 14.93
C GLU A 225 -9.16 -2.73 13.42
N ALA A 226 -8.62 -1.59 12.97
CA ALA A 226 -8.22 -1.42 11.57
C ALA A 226 -7.10 -2.39 11.20
N GLN A 227 -6.11 -2.60 12.06
CA GLN A 227 -5.02 -3.53 11.81
C GLN A 227 -5.54 -4.97 11.65
N ASP A 228 -6.30 -5.47 12.62
CA ASP A 228 -6.83 -6.85 12.59
C ASP A 228 -7.70 -7.10 11.35
N LEU A 229 -8.51 -6.11 10.99
CA LEU A 229 -9.29 -6.12 9.77
C LEU A 229 -8.39 -6.22 8.53
N LEU A 230 -7.43 -5.31 8.37
CA LEU A 230 -6.55 -5.31 7.19
C LEU A 230 -5.73 -6.59 7.08
N LEU A 231 -5.25 -7.15 8.19
CA LEU A 231 -4.54 -8.42 8.20
C LEU A 231 -5.43 -9.57 7.72
N THR A 232 -6.68 -9.61 8.18
CA THR A 232 -7.68 -10.57 7.70
C THR A 232 -7.92 -10.41 6.19
N LEU A 233 -8.07 -9.17 5.72
CA LEU A 233 -8.27 -8.86 4.32
C LEU A 233 -7.08 -9.30 3.45
N LEU A 234 -5.85 -8.98 3.86
CA LEU A 234 -4.65 -9.36 3.14
C LEU A 234 -4.52 -10.88 3.03
N ARG A 235 -4.77 -11.62 4.11
CA ARG A 235 -4.73 -13.10 4.10
C ARG A 235 -5.79 -13.71 3.20
N GLY A 236 -6.95 -13.07 3.08
CA GLY A 236 -8.04 -13.51 2.20
C GLY A 236 -7.89 -13.06 0.74
N TYR A 237 -6.93 -12.18 0.43
CA TYR A 237 -6.78 -11.62 -0.90
C TYR A 237 -6.05 -12.60 -1.85
N PRO A 238 -6.57 -12.83 -3.07
CA PRO A 238 -5.97 -13.75 -4.02
C PRO A 238 -4.80 -13.08 -4.78
N PHE A 239 -3.68 -12.85 -4.08
CA PHE A 239 -2.46 -12.32 -4.68
C PHE A 239 -1.98 -13.20 -5.84
N GLN A 240 -1.53 -12.55 -6.92
CA GLN A 240 -0.98 -13.25 -8.09
C GLN A 240 0.49 -13.61 -7.87
N ALA A 241 1.23 -12.74 -7.20
CA ALA A 241 2.63 -12.91 -6.90
C ALA A 241 2.85 -13.79 -5.66
N PRO A 242 3.74 -14.80 -5.74
CA PRO A 242 4.08 -15.63 -4.58
C PRO A 242 4.64 -14.84 -3.39
N TRP A 243 5.44 -13.80 -3.64
CA TRP A 243 6.00 -12.94 -2.59
C TRP A 243 4.90 -12.16 -1.85
N ALA A 244 3.89 -11.69 -2.55
CA ALA A 244 2.79 -10.92 -1.98
C ALA A 244 1.93 -11.80 -1.07
N SER A 245 1.65 -13.04 -1.51
CA SER A 245 0.96 -14.05 -0.71
C SER A 245 1.76 -14.44 0.54
N ALA A 246 3.09 -14.59 0.41
CA ALA A 246 3.96 -14.90 1.54
C ALA A 246 3.96 -13.79 2.61
N TRP A 247 3.99 -12.51 2.20
CA TRP A 247 3.90 -11.40 3.14
C TRP A 247 2.54 -11.27 3.81
N ALA A 248 1.45 -11.72 3.20
CA ALA A 248 0.15 -11.72 3.85
C ALA A 248 0.14 -12.57 5.14
N GLN A 249 1.01 -13.58 5.20
CA GLN A 249 1.24 -14.39 6.40
C GLN A 249 2.19 -13.74 7.41
N ARG A 250 3.16 -12.97 6.91
CA ARG A 250 4.18 -12.27 7.72
C ARG A 250 4.40 -10.84 7.19
N PRO A 251 3.50 -9.89 7.50
CA PRO A 251 3.55 -8.55 6.89
C PRO A 251 4.80 -7.75 7.28
N ASP A 252 5.36 -8.02 8.47
CA ASP A 252 6.59 -7.38 8.94
C ASP A 252 7.84 -7.73 8.09
N ASP A 253 7.76 -8.82 7.30
CA ASP A 253 8.80 -9.22 6.35
C ASP A 253 8.74 -8.41 5.04
N ALA A 254 7.63 -7.69 4.77
CA ALA A 254 7.52 -6.86 3.58
C ALA A 254 8.56 -5.72 3.63
N PRO A 255 9.36 -5.48 2.57
CA PRO A 255 10.40 -4.44 2.53
C PRO A 255 9.90 -3.00 2.76
N ILE A 256 8.59 -2.79 2.70
CA ILE A 256 7.91 -1.50 2.86
C ILE A 256 7.18 -1.35 4.21
N SER A 257 7.24 -2.38 5.07
CA SER A 257 6.69 -2.35 6.43
C SER A 257 7.49 -1.39 7.32
N ALA A 258 6.85 -0.90 8.39
CA ALA A 258 7.52 -0.07 9.38
C ALA A 258 8.70 -0.81 10.02
N ALA A 259 8.52 -2.10 10.33
CA ALA A 259 9.55 -2.94 10.92
C ALA A 259 10.75 -3.10 9.98
N SER A 260 10.51 -3.36 8.69
CA SER A 260 11.57 -3.54 7.70
C SER A 260 12.32 -2.26 7.40
N LEU A 261 11.62 -1.13 7.28
CA LEU A 261 12.25 0.17 7.05
C LEU A 261 13.02 0.68 8.28
N THR A 262 12.58 0.32 9.49
CA THR A 262 13.35 0.59 10.71
C THR A 262 14.66 -0.18 10.68
N ARG A 263 14.63 -1.49 10.39
CA ARG A 263 15.86 -2.30 10.23
C ARG A 263 16.76 -1.75 9.14
N LEU A 264 16.22 -1.41 7.97
CA LEU A 264 16.98 -0.78 6.89
C LEU A 264 17.66 0.51 7.35
N THR A 265 16.95 1.36 8.10
CA THR A 265 17.52 2.61 8.62
C THR A 265 18.72 2.35 9.53
N ASP A 266 18.61 1.34 10.40
CA ASP A 266 19.69 0.96 11.31
C ASP A 266 20.89 0.36 10.55
N ASP A 267 20.63 -0.54 9.60
CA ASP A 267 21.67 -1.14 8.75
C ASP A 267 22.40 -0.09 7.89
N LEU A 268 21.67 0.91 7.36
CA LEU A 268 22.26 2.02 6.61
C LEU A 268 23.10 2.93 7.50
N ARG A 269 22.72 3.08 8.77
CA ARG A 269 23.47 3.84 9.76
C ARG A 269 24.79 3.15 10.11
N GLU A 270 24.77 1.83 10.28
CA GLU A 270 25.98 1.04 10.49
C GLU A 270 26.89 1.05 9.26
N TRP A 271 26.31 0.97 8.06
CA TRP A 271 27.06 0.99 6.79
C TRP A 271 27.85 2.29 6.58
N VAL A 272 27.33 3.45 6.99
CA VAL A 272 27.98 4.76 6.76
C VAL A 272 29.04 5.13 7.82
N GLY A 273 29.02 4.52 9.01
CA GLY A 273 29.93 4.82 10.13
C GLY A 273 29.49 5.99 11.00
#